data_AF-F9PBV1-F1
#
_entry.id   AF-F9PBV1-F1
#
_cell.length_a   1.000
_cell.length_b   1.000
_cell.length_c   1.000
_cell.angle_alpha   90.00
_cell.angle_beta   90.00
_cell.angle_gamma   90.00
#
_symmetry.space_group_name_H-M   'P 1'
#
loop_
_entity.id
_entity.type
_entity.pdbx_description
1 polymer ?
#
loop_
_entity_poly.entity_id
_entity_poly.type
_entity_poly.pdbx_seq_one_letter_code
_entity_poly.pdbx_strand_id
1 'polypeptide(L)'
;MATIKEIKQELAKIFDLESPLFKEIEKDSRAGVQKEIEKRKKAIQAEMDENLRLEGMLRYEKDLYSKETSLIAGVDEVGRGPLAGPVVAAAVILPQNCKIKGLNDSKKIPKKNTRRFFRLSKRMP
;
A
#
# COMPACT_ATOMS: atom_id res chain seq x y z
N MET A 1 15.00 26.58 20.72
CA MET A 1 14.07 26.47 19.56
C MET A 1 14.63 25.36 18.67
N ALA A 2 13.87 24.30 18.42
CA ALA A 2 14.35 23.19 17.57
C ALA A 2 14.62 23.67 16.14
N THR A 3 15.67 23.18 15.52
CA THR A 3 16.03 23.44 14.13
C THR A 3 15.03 22.79 13.18
N ILE A 4 14.93 23.30 11.94
CA ILE A 4 14.06 22.73 10.91
C ILE A 4 14.42 21.24 10.63
N LYS A 5 15.70 20.89 10.76
CA LYS A 5 16.20 19.53 10.57
C LYS A 5 15.67 18.57 11.64
N GLU A 6 15.66 18.99 12.90
CA GLU A 6 15.12 18.20 14.02
C GLU A 6 13.61 18.01 13.89
N ILE A 7 12.88 19.08 13.54
CA ILE A 7 11.42 18.98 13.34
C ILE A 7 11.06 18.03 12.19
N LYS A 8 11.86 18.04 11.11
CA LYS A 8 11.66 17.09 10.01
C LYS A 8 11.87 15.64 10.45
N GLN A 9 12.82 15.39 11.35
CA GLN A 9 13.04 14.05 11.91
C GLN A 9 11.89 13.62 12.82
N GLU A 10 11.34 14.53 13.61
CA GLU A 10 10.16 14.25 14.45
C GLU A 10 8.91 14.01 13.60
N LEU A 11 8.64 14.85 12.58
CA LEU A 11 7.54 14.66 11.63
C LEU A 11 7.61 13.32 10.88
N ALA A 12 8.82 12.82 10.61
CA ALA A 12 9.00 11.52 9.97
C ALA A 12 8.56 10.34 10.85
N LYS A 13 8.54 10.51 12.18
CA LYS A 13 8.10 9.48 13.14
C LYS A 13 6.60 9.53 13.42
N ILE A 14 5.90 10.58 13.01
CA ILE A 14 4.48 10.75 13.25
C ILE A 14 3.70 10.01 12.17
N PHE A 15 2.90 9.02 12.54
CA PHE A 15 2.05 8.26 11.62
C PHE A 15 0.56 8.62 11.73
N ASP A 16 0.21 9.44 12.72
CA ASP A 16 -1.15 9.83 13.04
C ASP A 16 -1.25 11.35 13.17
N LEU A 17 -2.24 11.94 12.52
CA LEU A 17 -2.51 13.37 12.55
C LEU A 17 -3.07 13.82 13.91
N GLU A 18 -3.66 12.91 14.69
CA GLU A 18 -4.20 13.22 16.01
C GLU A 18 -3.15 13.18 17.13
N SER A 19 -1.90 12.82 16.81
CA SER A 19 -0.82 12.76 17.78
C SER A 19 -0.61 14.11 18.48
N PRO A 20 -0.47 14.14 19.82
CA PRO A 20 -0.19 15.38 20.57
C PRO A 20 1.05 16.12 20.02
N LEU A 21 2.09 15.37 19.65
CA LEU A 21 3.32 15.89 19.07
C LEU A 21 3.08 16.60 17.72
N PHE A 22 2.14 16.10 16.92
CA PHE A 22 1.78 16.73 15.66
C PHE A 22 1.11 18.08 15.89
N LYS A 23 0.16 18.14 16.83
CA LYS A 23 -0.57 19.37 17.20
C LYS A 23 0.35 20.45 17.77
N GLU A 24 1.43 20.05 18.45
CA GLU A 24 2.46 20.98 18.93
C GLU A 24 3.30 21.54 17.78
N ILE A 25 3.75 20.68 16.87
CA ILE A 25 4.55 21.09 15.71
C ILE A 25 3.72 21.95 14.74
N GLU A 26 2.43 21.67 14.60
CA GLU A 26 1.51 22.43 13.73
C GLU A 26 1.40 23.92 14.09
N LYS A 27 1.63 24.27 15.36
CA LYS A 27 1.63 25.66 15.85
C LYS A 27 2.87 26.46 15.40
N ASP A 28 3.90 25.81 14.86
CA ASP A 28 5.14 26.48 14.45
C ASP A 28 4.95 27.26 13.14
N SER A 29 4.94 28.59 13.21
CA SER A 29 4.65 29.47 12.06
C SER A 29 5.78 29.59 11.02
N ARG A 30 6.93 28.94 11.21
CA ARG A 30 8.06 29.06 10.27
C ARG A 30 7.72 28.41 8.93
N ALA A 31 7.88 29.16 7.83
CA ALA A 31 7.52 28.71 6.48
C ALA A 31 8.16 27.36 6.08
N GLY A 32 9.41 27.10 6.49
CA GLY A 32 10.09 25.83 6.23
C GLY A 32 9.48 24.64 6.99
N VAL A 33 8.98 24.88 8.21
CA VAL A 33 8.32 23.86 9.03
C VAL A 33 6.92 23.57 8.50
N GLN A 34 6.14 24.62 8.20
CA GLN A 34 4.82 24.52 7.59
C GLN A 34 4.83 23.71 6.28
N LYS A 35 5.84 23.92 5.42
CA LYS A 35 6.00 23.13 4.20
C LYS A 35 6.23 21.64 4.45
N GLU A 36 7.00 21.29 5.48
CA GLU A 36 7.24 19.87 5.84
C GLU A 36 6.01 19.25 6.53
N ILE A 37 5.24 20.02 7.30
CA ILE A 37 3.95 19.59 7.88
C ILE A 37 2.98 19.21 6.76
N GLU A 38 2.74 20.10 5.80
CA GLU A 38 1.82 19.84 4.68
C GLU A 38 2.26 18.64 3.84
N LYS A 39 3.57 18.51 3.61
CA LYS A 39 4.13 17.33 2.94
C LYS A 39 3.85 16.05 3.73
N ARG A 40 4.00 16.07 5.06
CA ARG A 40 3.74 14.90 5.90
C ARG A 40 2.26 14.57 5.95
N LYS A 41 1.36 15.55 6.09
CA LYS A 41 -0.09 15.38 6.02
C LYS A 41 -0.51 14.67 4.74
N LYS A 42 -0.04 15.18 3.59
CA LYS A 42 -0.34 14.57 2.29
C LYS A 42 0.18 13.13 2.19
N ALA A 43 1.34 12.84 2.75
CA ALA A 43 1.90 11.48 2.77
C ALA A 43 1.08 10.52 3.64
N ILE A 44 0.64 10.97 4.83
CA ILE A 44 -0.22 10.18 5.72
C ILE A 44 -1.57 9.92 5.05
N GLN A 45 -2.20 10.96 4.48
CA GLN A 45 -3.48 10.81 3.78
C GLN A 45 -3.36 9.82 2.62
N ALA A 46 -2.32 9.92 1.79
CA ALA A 46 -2.10 8.97 0.69
C ALA A 46 -1.89 7.53 1.18
N GLU A 47 -1.28 7.33 2.34
CA GLU A 47 -1.13 6.00 2.95
C GLU A 47 -2.48 5.47 3.48
N MET A 48 -3.31 6.33 4.07
CA MET A 48 -4.67 5.98 4.49
C MET A 48 -5.55 5.60 3.29
N ASP A 49 -5.51 6.39 2.22
CA ASP A 49 -6.26 6.14 0.99
C ASP A 49 -5.85 4.82 0.34
N GLU A 50 -4.54 4.51 0.30
CA GLU A 50 -4.03 3.23 -0.21
C GLU A 50 -4.48 2.05 0.67
N ASN A 51 -4.47 2.22 2.00
CA ASN A 51 -4.97 1.19 2.89
C ASN A 51 -6.47 0.95 2.70
N LEU A 52 -7.28 2.00 2.55
CA LEU A 52 -8.71 1.90 2.26
C LEU A 52 -8.97 1.22 0.91
N ARG A 53 -8.16 1.52 -0.12
CA ARG A 53 -8.23 0.85 -1.42
C ARG A 53 -7.94 -0.65 -1.28
N LEU A 54 -6.88 -1.03 -0.59
CA LEU A 54 -6.52 -2.44 -0.36
C LEU A 54 -7.58 -3.17 0.47
N GLU A 55 -8.19 -2.48 1.45
CA GLU A 55 -9.33 -3.01 2.19
C GLU A 55 -10.53 -3.30 1.29
N GLY A 56 -10.84 -2.38 0.37
CA GLY A 56 -11.89 -2.58 -0.62
C GLY A 56 -11.63 -3.73 -1.58
N MET A 57 -10.35 -3.95 -1.95
CA MET A 57 -9.97 -5.09 -2.80
C MET A 57 -10.21 -6.44 -2.13
N LEU A 58 -10.02 -6.53 -0.80
CA LEU A 58 -10.18 -7.77 -0.02
C LEU A 58 -11.65 -8.08 0.34
N ARG A 59 -12.62 -7.37 -0.25
CA ARG A 59 -14.04 -7.52 0.08
C ARG A 59 -14.52 -8.97 -0.07
N TYR A 60 -14.19 -9.60 -1.20
CA TYR A 60 -14.64 -10.97 -1.49
C TYR A 60 -13.99 -11.98 -0.55
N GLU A 61 -12.70 -11.81 -0.26
CA GLU A 61 -11.97 -12.68 0.66
C GLU A 61 -12.51 -12.57 2.07
N LYS A 62 -12.85 -11.35 2.54
CA LYS A 62 -13.47 -11.14 3.85
C LYS A 62 -14.83 -11.81 3.98
N ASP A 63 -15.66 -11.70 2.95
CA ASP A 63 -16.96 -12.38 2.91
C ASP A 63 -16.79 -13.90 3.01
N LEU A 64 -15.73 -14.46 2.43
CA LEU A 64 -15.40 -15.88 2.52
C LEU A 64 -14.76 -16.28 3.86
N TYR A 65 -13.91 -15.44 4.45
CA TYR A 65 -13.35 -15.68 5.79
C TYR A 65 -14.44 -15.78 6.85
N SER A 66 -15.51 -14.98 6.72
CA SER A 66 -16.68 -15.06 7.62
C SER A 66 -17.43 -16.40 7.56
N LYS A 67 -17.16 -17.21 6.51
CA LYS A 67 -17.72 -18.55 6.30
C LYS A 67 -16.71 -19.66 6.61
N GLU A 68 -15.66 -19.35 7.36
CA GLU A 68 -14.57 -20.27 7.75
C GLU A 68 -13.73 -20.82 6.58
N THR A 69 -13.87 -20.24 5.38
CA THR A 69 -13.02 -20.59 4.23
C THR A 69 -11.70 -19.82 4.32
N SER A 70 -10.62 -20.50 4.69
CA SER A 70 -9.30 -19.88 4.89
C SER A 70 -8.36 -19.95 3.69
N LEU A 71 -8.55 -20.93 2.79
CA LEU A 71 -7.72 -21.13 1.61
C LEU A 71 -8.43 -20.56 0.37
N ILE A 72 -8.07 -19.32 0.01
CA ILE A 72 -8.67 -18.60 -1.13
C ILE A 72 -7.59 -18.38 -2.18
N ALA A 73 -7.80 -18.94 -3.38
CA ALA A 73 -6.90 -18.77 -4.51
C ALA A 73 -7.44 -17.71 -5.48
N GLY A 74 -6.64 -16.67 -5.75
CA GLY A 74 -6.87 -15.77 -6.88
C GLY A 74 -6.28 -16.39 -8.15
N VAL A 75 -7.03 -16.36 -9.26
CA VAL A 75 -6.63 -16.93 -10.55
C VAL A 75 -6.66 -15.86 -11.63
N ASP A 76 -5.65 -15.84 -12.51
CA ASP A 76 -5.58 -14.92 -13.65
C ASP A 76 -4.86 -15.58 -14.85
N GLU A 77 -5.20 -15.16 -16.07
CA GLU A 77 -4.63 -15.66 -17.31
C GLU A 77 -4.00 -14.57 -18.18
N VAL A 78 -2.95 -14.95 -18.91
CA VAL A 78 -2.27 -14.10 -19.90
C VAL A 78 -2.18 -14.86 -21.22
N GLY A 79 -2.35 -14.14 -22.33
CA GLY A 79 -2.17 -14.69 -23.68
C GLY A 79 -3.45 -15.05 -24.43
N ARG A 80 -4.63 -14.63 -23.96
CA ARG A 80 -5.90 -14.88 -24.69
C ARG A 80 -6.10 -14.08 -26.00
N GLY A 81 -5.32 -13.02 -26.20
CA GLY A 81 -5.47 -12.06 -27.31
C GLY A 81 -4.52 -12.23 -28.50
N PRO A 82 -3.25 -12.63 -28.32
CA PRO A 82 -2.32 -12.89 -29.43
C PRO A 82 -2.79 -13.99 -30.39
N LEU A 83 -2.42 -13.88 -31.67
CA LEU A 83 -2.75 -14.85 -32.73
C LEU A 83 -2.02 -16.20 -32.56
N ALA A 84 -0.86 -16.19 -31.90
CA ALA A 84 -0.03 -17.35 -31.64
C ALA A 84 0.67 -17.20 -30.29
N GLY A 85 0.98 -18.34 -29.66
CA GLY A 85 1.59 -18.44 -28.34
C GLY A 85 0.63 -19.09 -27.32
N PRO A 86 1.17 -19.65 -26.22
CA PRO A 86 0.36 -20.32 -25.22
C PRO A 86 -0.44 -19.32 -24.39
N VAL A 87 -1.60 -19.78 -23.91
CA VAL A 87 -2.29 -19.14 -22.79
C VAL A 87 -1.69 -19.70 -21.50
N VAL A 88 -1.28 -18.80 -20.60
CA VAL A 88 -0.70 -19.17 -19.30
C VAL A 88 -1.62 -18.66 -18.20
N ALA A 89 -2.05 -19.56 -17.31
CA ALA A 89 -2.81 -19.21 -16.11
C ALA A 89 -1.95 -19.41 -14.85
N ALA A 90 -2.23 -18.62 -13.82
CA ALA A 90 -1.61 -18.76 -12.50
C ALA A 90 -2.66 -18.69 -11.40
N ALA A 91 -2.44 -19.46 -10.33
CA ALA A 91 -3.23 -19.41 -9.10
C ALA A 91 -2.32 -19.05 -7.93
N VAL A 92 -2.76 -18.15 -7.06
CA VAL A 92 -2.01 -17.73 -5.87
C VAL A 92 -2.95 -17.72 -4.67
N ILE A 93 -2.58 -18.44 -3.61
CA ILE A 93 -3.19 -18.33 -2.28
C ILE A 93 -2.36 -17.30 -1.51
N LEU A 94 -3.01 -16.27 -0.97
CA LEU A 94 -2.36 -15.29 -0.12
C LEU A 94 -2.70 -15.56 1.35
N PRO A 95 -1.80 -15.23 2.29
CA PRO A 95 -2.14 -15.24 3.71
C PRO A 95 -3.35 -14.36 3.99
N GLN A 96 -4.10 -14.71 5.03
CA GLN A 96 -5.28 -13.94 5.44
C GLN A 96 -4.93 -12.47 5.70
N ASN A 97 -5.78 -11.55 5.23
CA ASN A 97 -5.60 -10.10 5.36
C ASN A 97 -4.28 -9.56 4.74
N CYS A 98 -3.67 -10.28 3.79
CA CYS A 98 -2.45 -9.83 3.15
C CYS A 98 -2.70 -8.56 2.30
N LYS A 99 -2.16 -7.42 2.75
CA LYS A 99 -2.21 -6.15 2.02
C LYS A 99 -0.88 -5.87 1.35
N ILE A 100 -0.83 -6.06 0.04
CA ILE A 100 0.37 -5.79 -0.76
C ILE A 100 0.30 -4.35 -1.29
N LYS A 101 1.00 -3.42 -0.62
CA LYS A 101 1.07 -2.01 -1.03
C LYS A 101 1.53 -1.86 -2.48
N GLY A 102 0.79 -1.07 -3.27
CA GLY A 102 1.07 -0.81 -4.67
C GLY A 102 0.72 -1.97 -5.62
N LEU A 103 0.02 -3.01 -5.15
CA LEU A 103 -0.54 -4.04 -6.02
C LEU A 103 -1.67 -3.42 -6.86
N ASN A 104 -1.54 -3.52 -8.18
CA ASN A 104 -2.45 -2.94 -9.16
C ASN A 104 -2.43 -3.80 -10.44
N ASP A 105 -3.28 -3.49 -11.42
CA ASP A 105 -3.30 -4.16 -12.72
C ASP A 105 -1.89 -4.18 -13.33
N SER A 106 -1.45 -5.37 -13.75
CA SER A 106 -0.10 -5.64 -14.24
C SER A 106 0.31 -4.73 -15.41
N LYS A 107 -0.66 -4.19 -16.15
CA LYS A 107 -0.43 -3.26 -17.27
C LYS A 107 -0.05 -1.85 -16.83
N LYS A 108 -0.30 -1.49 -15.56
CA LYS A 108 0.04 -0.17 -14.99
C LYS A 108 1.26 -0.21 -14.06
N ILE A 109 1.87 -1.38 -13.85
CA ILE A 109 3.02 -1.55 -12.95
C ILE A 109 4.34 -1.42 -13.73
N PRO A 110 5.28 -0.54 -13.32
CA PRO A 110 6.62 -0.50 -13.91
C PRO A 110 7.35 -1.84 -13.75
N LYS A 111 8.12 -2.27 -14.76
CA LYS A 111 8.84 -3.57 -14.77
C LYS A 111 9.64 -3.88 -13.49
N LYS A 112 10.21 -2.85 -12.84
CA LYS A 112 10.96 -2.98 -11.58
C LYS A 112 10.06 -3.44 -10.42
N ASN A 113 8.82 -2.98 -10.37
CA ASN A 113 7.85 -3.33 -9.35
C ASN A 113 7.25 -4.73 -9.61
N THR A 114 7.07 -5.11 -10.88
CA THR A 114 6.61 -6.47 -11.26
C THR A 114 7.54 -7.57 -10.73
N ARG A 115 8.87 -7.41 -10.87
CA ARG A 115 9.84 -8.38 -10.32
C ARG A 115 9.75 -8.51 -8.80
N ARG A 116 9.46 -7.40 -8.10
CA ARG A 116 9.28 -7.41 -6.64
C ARG A 116 8.03 -8.22 -6.26
N PHE A 117 6.90 -8.01 -6.94
CA PHE A 117 5.67 -8.76 -6.66
C PHE A 117 5.83 -10.25 -6.96
N PHE A 118 6.45 -10.60 -8.08
CA PHE A 118 6.74 -12.01 -8.42
C PHE A 118 7.61 -12.71 -7.37
N ARG A 119 8.59 -12.02 -6.80
CA ARG A 119 9.41 -12.60 -5.72
C ARG A 119 8.64 -12.73 -4.41
N LEU A 120 7.71 -11.80 -4.14
CA LEU A 120 6.86 -11.87 -2.95
C LEU A 120 5.91 -13.06 -3.03
N SER A 121 5.25 -13.27 -4.17
CA SER A 121 4.32 -14.41 -4.34
C SER A 121 5.02 -15.76 -4.21
N LYS A 122 6.26 -15.91 -4.70
CA LYS A 122 7.03 -17.15 -4.56
C LYS A 122 7.53 -17.46 -3.15
N ARG A 123 7.46 -16.49 -2.23
CA ARG A 123 7.94 -16.63 -0.84
C ARG A 123 6.80 -16.72 0.18
N MET A 124 5.56 -16.58 -0.29
CA MET A 124 4.38 -16.76 0.55
C MET A 124 4.04 -18.26 0.56
N PRO A 125 3.85 -18.85 1.76
CA PRO A 125 3.52 -20.26 1.91
C PRO A 125 2.11 -20.57 1.39
#